data_AF-A0A1I4F2K5-F1
#
_entry.id   AF-A0A1I4F2K5-F1
#
_cell.length_a   1.000
_cell.length_b   1.000
_cell.length_c   1.000
_cell.angle_alpha   90.00
_cell.angle_beta   90.00
_cell.angle_gamma   90.00
#
_symmetry.space_group_name_H-M   'P 1'
#
loop_
_entity.id
_entity.type
_entity.pdbx_description
1 polymer ?
#
loop_
_entity_poly.entity_id
_entity_poly.type
_entity_poly.pdbx_seq_one_letter_code
_entity_poly.pdbx_strand_id
1 'polypeptide(L)' 'MDTDVIFVVGFFIIVLAIPAIVSAFMDSRVPRAPMLTILIGSVMIAYAVRERPGAYGYDTVPDVIVRVFADFTR' A
#
# COMPACT_ATOMS: atom_id res chain seq x y z
N MET A 1 10.93 -6.64 10.32
CA MET A 1 9.51 -6.23 10.40
C MET A 1 9.29 -4.90 9.71
N ASP A 2 10.34 -4.08 9.53
CA ASP A 2 10.27 -2.82 8.77
C ASP A 2 9.71 -2.99 7.35
N THR A 3 10.12 -4.05 6.66
CA THR A 3 9.62 -4.39 5.32
C THR A 3 8.11 -4.69 5.32
N ASP A 4 7.59 -5.31 6.39
CA ASP A 4 6.16 -5.61 6.52
C ASP A 4 5.36 -4.31 6.72
N VAL A 5 5.88 -3.39 7.53
CA VAL A 5 5.29 -2.05 7.72
C VAL A 5 5.28 -1.28 6.39
N ILE A 6 6.41 -1.26 5.66
CA ILE A 6 6.51 -0.60 4.35
C ILE A 6 5.49 -1.19 3.37
N PHE A 7 5.35 -2.51 3.33
CA PHE A 7 4.37 -3.19 2.48
C PHE A 7 2.93 -2.80 2.85
N VAL A 8 2.56 -2.89 4.14
CA VAL A 8 1.20 -2.59 4.62
C VAL A 8 0.85 -1.14 4.39
N VAL A 9 1.75 -0.20 4.67
CA VAL A 9 1.54 1.24 4.41
C VAL A 9 1.37 1.49 2.91
N GLY A 10 2.24 0.93 2.07
CA GLY A 10 2.11 1.05 0.60
C GLY A 10 0.78 0.48 0.09
N PHE A 11 0.34 -0.65 0.65
CA PHE A 11 -0.94 -1.27 0.33
C PHE A 11 -2.12 -0.36 0.69
N PHE A 12 -2.17 0.18 1.90
CA PHE A 12 -3.23 1.10 2.30
C PHE A 12 -3.24 2.39 1.47
N ILE A 13 -2.07 2.92 1.09
CA ILE A 13 -1.99 4.09 0.20
C ILE A 13 -2.66 3.78 -1.15
N ILE A 14 -2.40 2.61 -1.74
CA ILE A 14 -3.04 2.22 -3.01
C ILE A 14 -4.55 2.03 -2.83
N VAL A 15 -4.98 1.33 -1.77
CA VAL A 15 -6.41 1.12 -1.48
C VAL A 15 -7.14 2.46 -1.32
N LEU A 16 -6.55 3.42 -0.61
CA LEU A 16 -7.10 4.77 -0.43
C LEU A 16 -6.99 5.63 -1.69
N ALA A 17 -6.04 5.34 -2.59
CA ALA A 17 -5.95 6.03 -3.87
C ALA A 17 -7.15 5.73 -4.78
N ILE A 18 -7.75 4.53 -4.70
CA ILE A 18 -8.92 4.14 -5.52
C ILE A 18 -10.08 5.15 -5.37
N PRO A 19 -10.63 5.42 -4.16
CA PRO A 19 -11.69 6.41 -4.00
C PRO A 19 -11.22 7.83 -4.30
N ALA A 20 -9.94 8.16 -4.08
CA ALA A 20 -9.39 9.48 -4.43
C ALA A 20 -9.37 9.73 -5.95
N ILE A 21 -9.04 8.70 -6.74
CA ILE A 21 -9.15 8.75 -8.21
C ILE A 21 -10.60 8.95 -8.62
N VAL A 22 -11.53 8.15 -8.07
CA VAL A 22 -12.97 8.26 -8.37
C VAL A 22 -13.48 9.66 -8.05
N SER A 23 -13.11 10.21 -6.89
CA SER A 23 -13.46 11.58 -6.50
C SER A 23 -12.91 12.62 -7.48
N ALA A 24 -11.65 12.49 -7.91
CA ALA A 24 -11.04 13.44 -8.84
C ALA A 24 -11.67 13.38 -10.24
N PHE A 25 -12.10 12.19 -10.68
CA PHE A 25 -12.89 12.02 -11.91
C PHE A 25 -14.23 12.76 -11.84
N MET A 26 -14.94 12.66 -10.71
CA MET A 26 -16.22 13.37 -10.52
C MET A 26 -16.06 14.88 -10.52
N ASP A 27 -14.94 15.36 -10.00
CA ASP A 27 -14.63 16.79 -9.92
C ASP A 27 -14.14 17.41 -11.24
N SER A 28 -14.01 16.64 -12.33
CA SER A 28 -13.44 17.07 -13.62
C SER A 28 -12.01 17.65 -13.50
N ARG A 29 -11.32 17.35 -12.39
CA ARG A 29 -9.96 17.82 -12.12
C ARG A 29 -8.98 16.79 -12.63
N VAL A 30 -7.88 17.25 -13.23
CA VAL A 30 -6.78 16.34 -13.60
C VAL A 30 -6.28 15.65 -12.31
N PRO A 31 -6.34 14.31 -12.20
CA PRO A 31 -6.02 13.58 -10.97
C PRO A 31 -4.50 13.48 -10.76
N ARG A 32 -3.84 14.62 -10.54
CA ARG A 32 -2.38 14.71 -10.36
C ARG A 32 -1.94 14.15 -9.00
N ALA A 33 -2.66 14.49 -7.94
CA ALA A 33 -2.35 14.01 -6.59
C ALA A 33 -2.57 12.49 -6.43
N PRO A 34 -3.66 11.88 -6.95
CA PRO A 34 -3.85 10.43 -6.93
C PRO A 34 -2.77 9.65 -7.69
N MET A 35 -2.32 10.13 -8.85
CA MET A 35 -1.25 9.45 -9.60
C MET A 35 0.06 9.36 -8.80
N LEU A 36 0.45 10.43 -8.11
CA LEU A 36 1.64 10.43 -7.27
C LEU A 36 1.51 9.47 -6.09
N THR A 37 0.33 9.38 -5.47
CA THR A 37 0.10 8.46 -4.35
C THR A 37 0.18 7.00 -4.79
N ILE A 38 -0.40 6.65 -5.95
CA ILE A 38 -0.26 5.31 -6.52
C ILE A 38 1.20 4.98 -6.80
N LEU A 39 1.95 5.92 -7.39
CA LEU A 39 3.36 5.72 -7.70
C LEU A 39 4.17 5.43 -6.43
N ILE A 40 3.96 6.24 -5.38
CA ILE A 40 4.63 6.07 -4.09
C ILE A 40 4.27 4.72 -3.47
N GLY A 41 2.98 4.38 -3.39
CA GLY A 41 2.52 3.11 -2.83
C GLY A 41 3.06 1.90 -3.59
N SER A 42 3.10 1.99 -4.93
CA SER A 42 3.62 0.92 -5.80
C SER A 42 5.12 0.72 -5.62
N VAL A 43 5.90 1.81 -5.50
CA VAL A 43 7.35 1.74 -5.24
C VAL A 43 7.62 1.12 -3.88
N MET A 44 6.86 1.49 -2.84
CA MET A 44 6.99 0.91 -1.50
C MET A 44 6.73 -0.59 -1.50
N ILE A 45 5.65 -1.04 -2.15
CA ILE A 45 5.33 -2.47 -2.27
C ILE A 45 6.42 -3.20 -3.06
N ALA A 46 6.84 -2.65 -4.21
CA ALA A 46 7.89 -3.26 -5.02
C ALA A 46 9.22 -3.39 -4.26
N TYR A 47 9.56 -2.37 -3.46
CA TYR A 47 10.74 -2.41 -2.60
C TYR A 47 10.63 -3.51 -1.53
N ALA A 48 9.48 -3.58 -0.84
CA ALA A 48 9.24 -4.61 0.17
C ALA A 48 9.32 -6.03 -0.41
N VAL A 49 8.69 -6.26 -1.57
CA VAL A 49 8.71 -7.54 -2.28
C VAL A 49 10.11 -7.93 -2.72
N ARG A 50 10.94 -6.97 -3.17
CA ARG A 50 12.33 -7.25 -3.54
C ARG A 50 13.20 -7.62 -2.34
N GLU A 51 12.98 -6.97 -1.20
CA GLU A 51 13.76 -7.22 0.02
C GLU A 51 13.44 -8.60 0.62
N ARG A 52 12.18 -9.06 0.52
CA ARG A 52 11.79 -10.41 0.93
C ARG A 52 11.00 -11.14 -0.16
N PRO A 53 11.71 -11.75 -1.14
CA PRO A 53 11.08 -12.53 -2.20
C PRO A 53 10.25 -13.67 -1.60
N GLY A 54 8.98 -13.79 -1.98
CA GLY A 54 8.09 -14.87 -1.53
C GLY A 54 7.43 -14.68 -0.16
N ALA A 55 7.76 -13.62 0.59
CA ALA A 55 7.08 -13.31 1.85
C ALA A 55 5.70 -12.64 1.67
N TYR A 56 5.49 -12.00 0.52
CA TYR A 56 4.28 -11.25 0.17
C TYR A 56 3.59 -11.92 -1.04
N GLY A 57 2.70 -12.86 -0.76
CA GLY A 57 1.78 -13.47 -1.72
C GLY A 57 0.35 -13.01 -1.47
N TYR A 58 -0.57 -13.31 -2.40
CA TYR A 58 -1.99 -12.92 -2.26
C TYR A 58 -2.63 -13.49 -0.99
N ASP A 59 -2.21 -14.70 -0.60
CA ASP A 59 -2.64 -15.43 0.58
C ASP A 59 -2.01 -14.91 1.87
N THR A 60 -0.82 -14.31 1.81
CA THR A 60 -0.10 -13.85 3.01
C THR A 60 -0.39 -12.40 3.38
N VAL A 61 -1.05 -11.62 2.51
CA VAL A 61 -1.43 -10.22 2.80
C VAL A 61 -2.17 -10.08 4.13
N PRO A 62 -3.22 -10.89 4.45
CA PRO A 62 -3.94 -10.77 5.72
C PRO A 62 -3.03 -11.01 6.93
N ASP A 63 -2.17 -12.03 6.87
CA ASP A 63 -1.23 -12.36 7.94
C ASP A 63 -0.21 -11.26 8.18
N VAL A 64 0.32 -10.66 7.11
CA VAL A 64 1.28 -9.55 7.19
C VAL A 64 0.63 -8.34 7.86
N ILE A 65 -0.63 -8.04 7.53
CA ILE A 65 -1.40 -6.95 8.16
C ILE A 65 -1.56 -7.24 9.66
N VAL A 66 -2.03 -8.43 10.03
CA VAL A 66 -2.23 -8.81 11.44
C VAL A 66 -0.92 -8.75 12.22
N ARG A 67 0.20 -9.19 11.63
CA ARG A 67 1.52 -9.14 12.27
C ARG A 67 1.96 -7.71 12.58
N VAL A 68 1.72 -6.76 11.68
CA VAL A 68 2.04 -5.33 11.91
C VAL A 68 1.17 -4.75 13.02
N PHE A 69 -0.14 -5.05 13.03
CA PHE A 69 -1.03 -4.59 14.09
C PHE A 69 -0.71 -5.19 15.46
N ALA A 70 -0.35 -6.47 15.50
CA ALA A 70 0.07 -7.16 16.71
C ALA A 70 1.35 -6.55 17.30
N ASP A 71 2.29 -6.15 16.45
CA ASP A 71 3.53 -5.47 16.86
C ASP A 71 3.24 -4.07 17.43
N PHE A 72 2.31 -3.31 16.84
CA PHE A 72 1.95 -1.98 17.32
C PHE A 72 1.15 -1.97 18.64
N THR A 73 0.45 -3.07 18.94
CA THR A 73 -0.40 -3.18 20.15
C THR A 73 0.34 -3.79 21.34
N ARG A 74 1.60 -4.22 21.16
CA ARG A 74 2.43 -4.83 22.19
C ARG A 74 3.19 -3.82 23.03
#